data_AF-S0FDV3-F1
#
_entry.id   AF-S0FDV3-F1
#
_cell.length_a   1.000
_cell.length_b   1.000
_cell.length_c   1.000
_cell.angle_alpha   90.00
_cell.angle_beta   90.00
_cell.angle_gamma   90.00
#
_symmetry.space_group_name_H-M   'P 1'
#
loop_
_entity.id
_entity.type
_entity.pdbx_description
1 polymer ?
#
loop_
_entity_poly.entity_id
_entity_poly.type
_entity_poly.pdbx_seq_one_letter_code
_entity_poly.pdbx_strand_id
1 'polypeptide(L)'
;ALEKTVEDTKKQILEVDMSDCKFGQDEDKMIYFFLLSSLRKEHFEAVGIEEKKPYSYLTDEEKINIIANLTSKQKAIIRRDFLIANFKNAYGNNAIASLLLDFAQKHMPDLLADIKNGHNEVYEKRHQRIEEKKAVLLVQEQAKQEAEQSDKQQSEVGMQTEEQPQEEDIAA
;
A
#
# COMPACT_ATOMS: atom_id res chain seq x y z
N ALA A 1 -14.46 -28.36 38.16
CA ALA A 1 -15.85 -27.93 37.94
C ALA A 1 -15.90 -26.82 36.89
N LEU A 2 -15.48 -25.59 37.25
CA LEU A 2 -15.47 -24.40 36.38
C LEU A 2 -15.02 -24.65 34.93
N GLU A 3 -13.91 -25.35 34.71
CA GLU A 3 -13.38 -25.65 33.37
C GLU A 3 -14.40 -26.36 32.47
N LYS A 4 -15.10 -27.38 33.00
CA LYS A 4 -16.13 -28.12 32.27
C LYS A 4 -17.34 -27.23 32.01
N THR A 5 -17.79 -26.46 33.00
CA THR A 5 -18.85 -25.46 32.81
C THR A 5 -18.50 -24.48 31.69
N VAL A 6 -17.27 -23.97 31.67
CA VAL A 6 -16.76 -23.05 30.63
C VAL A 6 -16.65 -23.75 29.27
N GLU A 7 -16.28 -25.03 29.20
CA GLU A 7 -16.25 -25.82 27.97
C GLU A 7 -17.66 -26.06 27.41
N ASP A 8 -18.61 -26.48 28.25
CA ASP A 8 -19.97 -26.82 27.85
C ASP A 8 -20.80 -25.58 27.51
N THR A 9 -20.65 -24.48 28.26
CA THR A 9 -21.22 -23.18 27.89
C THR A 9 -20.67 -22.68 26.55
N LYS A 10 -19.38 -22.89 26.24
CA LYS A 10 -18.80 -22.53 24.92
C LYS A 10 -19.37 -23.34 23.75
N LYS A 11 -19.87 -24.56 23.99
CA LYS A 11 -20.60 -25.33 22.97
C LYS A 11 -22.00 -24.76 22.80
N GLN A 12 -22.74 -24.66 23.90
CA GLN A 12 -24.15 -24.27 23.91
C GLN A 12 -24.39 -22.83 23.42
N ILE A 13 -23.49 -21.87 23.70
CA ILE A 13 -23.66 -20.47 23.27
C ILE A 13 -23.59 -20.27 21.74
N LEU A 14 -23.15 -21.28 20.98
CA LEU A 14 -23.16 -21.27 19.52
C LEU A 14 -24.49 -21.76 18.91
N GLU A 15 -25.35 -22.37 19.73
CA GLU A 15 -26.66 -22.92 19.32
C GLU A 15 -27.83 -21.98 19.69
N VAL A 16 -27.57 -20.94 20.48
CA VAL A 16 -28.58 -19.95 20.90
C VAL A 16 -28.71 -18.84 19.85
N ASP A 17 -29.92 -18.66 19.32
CA ASP A 17 -30.25 -17.47 18.52
C ASP A 17 -30.37 -16.24 19.43
N MET A 18 -29.56 -15.22 19.13
CA MET A 18 -29.48 -13.95 19.86
C MET A 18 -29.94 -12.77 18.97
N SER A 19 -30.53 -13.01 17.80
CA SER A 19 -30.85 -11.96 16.81
C SER A 19 -31.88 -10.94 17.29
N ASP A 20 -32.88 -11.36 18.08
CA ASP A 20 -33.85 -10.48 18.75
C ASP A 20 -33.32 -9.87 20.07
N CYS A 21 -32.14 -10.29 20.55
CA CYS A 21 -31.57 -9.77 21.79
C CYS A 21 -30.98 -8.37 21.59
N LYS A 22 -31.37 -7.42 22.44
CA LYS A 22 -30.84 -6.05 22.41
C LYS A 22 -29.45 -5.99 23.02
N PHE A 23 -28.45 -5.68 22.19
CA PHE A 23 -27.06 -5.52 22.59
C PHE A 23 -26.90 -4.55 23.78
N GLY A 24 -26.46 -5.08 24.92
CA GLY A 24 -26.48 -4.42 26.22
C GLY A 24 -25.19 -3.68 26.59
N GLN A 25 -25.23 -2.99 27.73
CA GLN A 25 -24.05 -2.30 28.28
C GLN A 25 -22.94 -3.27 28.69
N ASP A 26 -23.28 -4.46 29.17
CA ASP A 26 -22.28 -5.45 29.58
C ASP A 26 -21.62 -6.14 28.38
N GLU A 27 -22.33 -6.31 27.27
CA GLU A 27 -21.73 -6.75 26.01
C GLU A 27 -20.83 -5.66 25.39
N ASP A 28 -21.21 -4.38 25.47
CA ASP A 28 -20.33 -3.25 25.09
C ASP A 28 -19.04 -3.26 25.94
N LYS A 29 -19.12 -3.53 27.25
CA LYS A 29 -17.92 -3.74 28.11
C LYS A 29 -17.09 -4.95 27.67
N MET A 30 -17.73 -6.09 27.36
CA MET A 30 -17.04 -7.29 26.87
C MET A 30 -16.30 -7.01 25.56
N ILE A 31 -16.88 -6.25 24.63
CA ILE A 31 -16.18 -5.80 23.43
C ILE A 31 -14.92 -5.01 23.81
N TYR A 32 -15.00 -4.02 24.70
CA TYR A 32 -13.79 -3.27 25.10
C TYR A 32 -12.71 -4.13 25.75
N PHE A 33 -13.07 -5.17 26.52
CA PHE A 33 -12.09 -6.09 27.09
C PHE A 33 -11.20 -6.70 25.99
N PHE A 34 -11.80 -7.13 24.88
CA PHE A 34 -11.05 -7.63 23.73
C PHE A 34 -10.32 -6.51 22.98
N LEU A 35 -10.97 -5.38 22.69
CA LEU A 35 -10.37 -4.24 21.97
C LEU A 35 -9.13 -3.65 22.68
N LEU A 36 -9.09 -3.68 24.03
CA LEU A 36 -7.95 -3.22 24.82
C LEU A 36 -6.64 -3.98 24.51
N SER A 37 -6.73 -5.17 23.93
CA SER A 37 -5.56 -5.91 23.42
C SER A 37 -4.86 -5.22 22.24
N SER A 38 -5.49 -4.22 21.62
CA SER A 38 -4.91 -3.35 20.58
C SER A 38 -4.56 -1.94 21.06
N LEU A 39 -4.80 -1.60 22.34
CA LEU A 39 -4.52 -0.25 22.86
C LEU A 39 -3.02 0.06 22.79
N ARG A 40 -2.67 1.22 22.24
CA ARG A 40 -1.28 1.68 22.13
C ARG A 40 -0.82 2.36 23.43
N LYS A 41 0.49 2.41 23.65
CA LYS A 41 1.07 2.76 24.97
C LYS A 41 0.98 4.26 25.27
N GLU A 42 1.07 5.06 24.23
CA GLU A 42 0.76 6.49 24.20
C GLU A 42 -0.69 6.84 24.62
N HIS A 43 -1.54 5.84 24.86
CA HIS A 43 -2.91 6.00 25.36
C HIS A 43 -3.18 5.32 26.71
N PHE A 44 -2.16 4.77 27.39
CA PHE A 44 -2.34 4.12 28.70
C PHE A 44 -2.77 5.13 29.78
N GLU A 45 -2.14 6.31 29.84
CA GLU A 45 -2.55 7.39 30.74
C GLU A 45 -4.01 7.82 30.50
N ALA A 46 -4.43 7.87 29.24
CA ALA A 46 -5.79 8.26 28.86
C ALA A 46 -6.87 7.28 29.36
N VAL A 47 -6.52 6.03 29.65
CA VAL A 47 -7.39 5.03 30.30
C VAL A 47 -7.11 4.84 31.80
N GLY A 48 -6.27 5.69 32.40
CA GLY A 48 -5.98 5.66 33.84
C GLY A 48 -4.91 4.64 34.26
N ILE A 49 -4.05 4.22 33.34
CA ILE A 49 -2.91 3.34 33.63
C ILE A 49 -1.63 4.20 33.70
N GLU A 50 -1.00 4.21 34.87
CA GLU A 50 0.24 4.96 35.15
C GLU A 50 1.45 4.41 34.35
N GLU A 51 2.55 5.15 34.34
CA GLU A 51 3.72 4.89 33.49
C GLU A 51 4.32 3.50 33.72
N LYS A 52 4.08 2.58 32.77
CA LYS A 52 4.53 1.20 32.86
C LYS A 52 5.95 1.02 32.31
N LYS A 53 6.65 0.00 32.84
CA LYS A 53 7.92 -0.48 32.29
C LYS A 53 7.85 -0.67 30.77
N PRO A 54 8.94 -0.37 30.02
CA PRO A 54 9.05 -0.69 28.60
C PRO A 54 8.65 -2.13 28.28
N TYR A 55 8.07 -2.35 27.10
CA TYR A 55 7.60 -3.65 26.61
C TYR A 55 6.45 -4.34 27.38
N SER A 56 5.98 -3.78 28.50
CA SER A 56 4.77 -4.27 29.21
C SER A 56 3.49 -4.22 28.36
N TYR A 57 2.50 -5.04 28.71
CA TYR A 57 1.13 -5.03 28.16
C TYR A 57 0.11 -4.75 29.26
N LEU A 58 -1.17 -4.66 28.91
CA LEU A 58 -2.26 -4.67 29.90
C LEU A 58 -2.50 -6.09 30.42
N THR A 59 -2.57 -6.25 31.75
CA THR A 59 -3.05 -7.49 32.38
C THR A 59 -4.57 -7.57 32.27
N ASP A 60 -5.14 -8.75 32.47
CA ASP A 60 -6.60 -8.90 32.41
C ASP A 60 -7.30 -8.20 33.59
N GLU A 61 -6.65 -8.12 34.76
CA GLU A 61 -7.13 -7.32 35.90
C GLU A 61 -7.22 -5.83 35.56
N GLU A 62 -6.19 -5.27 34.92
CA GLU A 62 -6.21 -3.89 34.45
C GLU A 62 -7.29 -3.66 33.39
N LYS A 63 -7.49 -4.60 32.45
CA LYS A 63 -8.58 -4.51 31.47
C LYS A 63 -9.95 -4.50 32.15
N ILE A 64 -10.18 -5.36 33.15
CA ILE A 64 -11.42 -5.38 33.95
C ILE A 64 -11.63 -4.05 34.67
N ASN A 65 -10.58 -3.49 35.27
CA ASN A 65 -10.64 -2.19 35.96
C ASN A 65 -10.94 -1.03 34.98
N ILE A 66 -10.35 -1.05 33.77
CA ILE A 66 -10.61 -0.06 32.73
C ILE A 66 -12.08 -0.14 32.25
N ILE A 67 -12.56 -1.33 31.85
CA ILE A 67 -13.92 -1.46 31.26
C ILE A 67 -15.05 -1.12 32.23
N ALA A 68 -14.79 -1.19 33.55
CA ALA A 68 -15.79 -0.88 34.58
C ALA A 68 -16.38 0.54 34.43
N ASN A 69 -15.56 1.54 34.05
CA ASN A 69 -15.95 2.96 34.08
C ASN A 69 -15.54 3.74 32.79
N LEU A 70 -15.61 3.11 31.62
CA LEU A 70 -15.19 3.72 30.35
C LEU A 70 -16.03 4.93 29.92
N THR A 71 -15.41 6.11 29.87
CA THR A 71 -15.99 7.34 29.28
C THR A 71 -16.07 7.26 27.75
N SER A 72 -16.99 8.02 27.14
CA SER A 72 -17.11 8.12 25.67
C SER A 72 -15.81 8.55 24.96
N LYS A 73 -14.95 9.35 25.62
CA LYS A 73 -13.63 9.73 25.10
C LYS A 73 -12.69 8.53 25.04
N GLN A 74 -12.59 7.76 26.11
CA GLN A 74 -11.78 6.53 26.17
C GLN A 74 -12.27 5.47 25.19
N LYS A 75 -13.60 5.26 25.11
CA LYS A 75 -14.23 4.38 24.12
C LYS A 75 -13.83 4.75 22.68
N ALA A 76 -13.77 6.04 22.36
CA ALA A 76 -13.33 6.53 21.05
C ALA A 76 -11.81 6.44 20.80
N ILE A 77 -10.98 6.33 21.85
CA ILE A 77 -9.54 6.06 21.73
C ILE A 77 -9.32 4.57 21.44
N ILE A 78 -9.87 3.69 22.27
CA ILE A 78 -9.73 2.23 22.14
C ILE A 78 -10.24 1.75 20.77
N ARG A 79 -11.38 2.25 20.29
CA ARG A 79 -11.92 1.95 18.94
C ARG A 79 -10.97 2.36 17.81
N ARG A 80 -10.29 3.51 17.90
CA ARG A 80 -9.34 3.96 16.87
C ARG A 80 -8.07 3.12 16.87
N ASP A 81 -7.55 2.77 18.04
CA ASP A 81 -6.36 1.94 18.15
C ASP A 81 -6.58 0.53 17.61
N PHE A 82 -7.76 -0.05 17.83
CA PHE A 82 -8.15 -1.31 17.19
C PHE A 82 -8.19 -1.20 15.65
N LEU A 83 -8.76 -0.13 15.09
CA LEU A 83 -8.75 0.09 13.64
C LEU A 83 -7.30 0.20 13.11
N ILE A 84 -6.45 1.01 13.76
CA ILE A 84 -5.04 1.19 13.42
C ILE A 84 -4.26 -0.14 13.51
N ALA A 85 -4.56 -0.99 14.51
CA ALA A 85 -3.95 -2.30 14.63
C ALA A 85 -4.32 -3.24 13.48
N ASN A 86 -5.58 -3.21 13.01
CA ASN A 86 -6.05 -4.01 11.88
C ASN A 86 -5.55 -3.49 10.52
N PHE A 87 -5.39 -2.17 10.35
CA PHE A 87 -4.84 -1.57 9.13
C PHE A 87 -3.39 -1.99 8.82
N LYS A 88 -2.66 -2.59 9.77
CA LYS A 88 -1.34 -3.21 9.53
C LYS A 88 -1.39 -4.33 8.47
N ASN A 89 -2.57 -4.89 8.21
CA ASN A 89 -2.82 -5.92 7.21
C ASN A 89 -3.35 -5.36 5.87
N ALA A 90 -3.31 -4.04 5.67
CA ALA A 90 -3.57 -3.41 4.37
C ALA A 90 -2.45 -3.73 3.38
N TYR A 91 -2.80 -4.21 2.19
CA TYR A 91 -1.84 -4.41 1.10
C TYR A 91 -2.51 -4.30 -0.27
N GLY A 92 -1.77 -3.78 -1.26
CA GLY A 92 -2.21 -3.65 -2.64
C GLY A 92 -3.57 -2.95 -2.76
N ASN A 93 -4.54 -3.65 -3.33
CA ASN A 93 -5.92 -3.23 -3.52
C ASN A 93 -6.92 -4.02 -2.66
N ASN A 94 -6.50 -4.59 -1.53
CA ASN A 94 -7.41 -5.30 -0.63
C ASN A 94 -8.39 -4.33 0.07
N ALA A 95 -9.54 -4.83 0.54
CA ALA A 95 -10.57 -3.98 1.17
C ALA A 95 -10.06 -3.24 2.43
N ILE A 96 -9.07 -3.78 3.13
CA ILE A 96 -8.43 -3.14 4.30
C ILE A 96 -7.63 -1.90 3.86
N ALA A 97 -6.99 -1.93 2.69
CA ALA A 97 -6.29 -0.78 2.11
C ALA A 97 -7.26 0.35 1.76
N SER A 98 -8.43 0.05 1.17
CA SER A 98 -9.47 1.06 0.93
C SER A 98 -9.94 1.71 2.24
N LEU A 99 -10.26 0.91 3.27
CA LEU A 99 -10.69 1.40 4.57
C LEU A 99 -9.60 2.22 5.31
N LEU A 100 -8.33 1.86 5.15
CA LEU A 100 -7.19 2.64 5.64
C LEU A 100 -7.09 3.99 4.91
N LEU A 101 -7.24 4.00 3.58
CA LEU A 101 -7.19 5.22 2.79
C LEU A 101 -8.36 6.17 3.12
N ASP A 102 -9.58 5.65 3.32
CA ASP A 102 -10.73 6.44 3.77
C ASP A 102 -10.54 7.00 5.18
N PHE A 103 -10.00 6.18 6.10
CA PHE A 103 -9.68 6.61 7.47
C PHE A 103 -8.60 7.71 7.47
N ALA A 104 -7.53 7.53 6.69
CA ALA A 104 -6.48 8.53 6.52
C ALA A 104 -7.01 9.81 5.87
N GLN A 105 -7.86 9.70 4.83
CA GLN A 105 -8.45 10.86 4.15
C GLN A 105 -9.33 11.70 5.10
N LYS A 106 -9.92 11.08 6.13
CA LYS A 106 -10.75 11.71 7.15
C LYS A 106 -9.98 12.28 8.36
N HIS A 107 -8.78 11.77 8.64
CA HIS A 107 -8.05 12.08 9.88
C HIS A 107 -6.64 12.68 9.68
N MET A 108 -6.09 12.59 8.47
CA MET A 108 -4.77 13.11 8.09
C MET A 108 -4.73 13.43 6.57
N PRO A 109 -5.66 14.26 6.05
CA PRO A 109 -5.84 14.47 4.60
C PRO A 109 -4.57 15.00 3.91
N ASP A 110 -3.87 15.94 4.54
CA ASP A 110 -2.70 16.61 3.95
C ASP A 110 -1.51 15.65 3.85
N LEU A 111 -1.19 14.95 4.95
CA LEU A 111 -0.16 13.90 4.96
C LEU A 111 -0.48 12.73 4.01
N LEU A 112 -1.76 12.42 3.81
CA LEU A 112 -2.17 11.44 2.78
C LEU A 112 -1.96 11.98 1.36
N ALA A 113 -2.17 13.28 1.12
CA ALA A 113 -1.86 13.92 -0.15
C ALA A 113 -0.35 13.93 -0.41
N ASP A 114 0.47 14.26 0.60
CA ASP A 114 1.94 14.22 0.50
C ASP A 114 2.46 12.82 0.15
N ILE A 115 1.93 11.77 0.80
CA ILE A 115 2.27 10.36 0.49
C ILE A 115 1.90 10.01 -0.96
N LYS A 116 0.69 10.39 -1.41
CA LYS A 116 0.25 10.17 -2.81
C LYS A 116 1.15 10.92 -3.80
N ASN A 117 1.48 12.18 -3.51
CA ASN A 117 2.33 13.03 -4.35
C ASN A 117 3.77 12.49 -4.46
N GLY A 118 4.35 12.01 -3.35
CA GLY A 118 5.69 11.40 -3.34
C GLY A 118 5.77 10.15 -4.23
N HIS A 119 4.70 9.35 -4.32
CA HIS A 119 4.63 8.23 -5.27
C HIS A 119 4.45 8.70 -6.73
N ASN A 120 3.63 9.73 -6.96
CA ASN A 120 3.44 10.30 -8.30
C ASN A 120 4.71 10.96 -8.86
N GLU A 121 5.48 11.67 -8.03
CA GLU A 121 6.78 12.22 -8.45
C GLU A 121 7.75 11.15 -8.96
N VAL A 122 7.78 9.97 -8.31
CA VAL A 122 8.62 8.84 -8.74
C VAL A 122 8.14 8.26 -10.07
N TYR A 123 6.82 8.30 -10.34
CA TYR A 123 6.25 7.93 -11.63
C TYR A 123 6.65 8.92 -12.73
N GLU A 124 6.42 10.22 -12.54
CA GLU A 124 6.77 11.26 -13.53
C GLU A 124 8.27 11.29 -13.84
N LYS A 125 9.11 11.28 -12.79
CA LYS A 125 10.57 11.20 -12.92
C LYS A 125 11.04 9.88 -13.54
N ARG A 126 10.20 8.84 -13.63
CA ARG A 126 10.49 7.61 -14.40
C ARG A 126 9.99 7.71 -15.84
N HIS A 127 8.84 8.34 -16.07
CA HIS A 127 8.25 8.54 -17.39
C HIS A 127 9.13 9.43 -18.26
N GLN A 128 9.59 10.58 -17.74
CA GLN A 128 10.51 11.50 -18.43
C GLN A 128 11.78 10.78 -18.92
N ARG A 129 12.45 10.01 -18.05
CA ARG A 129 13.64 9.19 -18.38
C ARG A 129 13.37 8.03 -19.34
N ILE A 130 12.11 7.69 -19.63
CA ILE A 130 11.75 6.71 -20.67
C ILE A 130 11.59 7.44 -22.00
N GLU A 131 10.91 8.58 -22.04
CA GLU A 131 10.75 9.37 -23.27
C GLU A 131 12.08 9.97 -23.76
N GLU A 132 12.94 10.45 -22.86
CA GLU A 132 14.33 10.84 -23.16
C GLU A 132 15.10 9.70 -23.86
N LYS A 133 14.98 8.47 -23.36
CA LYS A 133 15.65 7.29 -23.93
C LYS A 133 15.08 6.89 -25.28
N LYS A 134 13.77 6.99 -25.49
CA LYS A 134 13.15 6.80 -26.81
C LYS A 134 13.68 7.81 -27.82
N ALA A 135 13.77 9.10 -27.44
CA ALA A 135 14.27 10.15 -28.32
C ALA A 135 15.73 9.90 -28.72
N VAL A 136 16.60 9.53 -27.77
CA VAL A 136 18.00 9.17 -28.06
C VAL A 136 18.11 7.95 -28.98
N LEU A 137 17.30 6.90 -28.75
CA LEU A 137 17.29 5.72 -29.61
C LEU A 137 16.80 6.05 -31.03
N LEU A 138 15.75 6.86 -31.17
CA LEU A 138 15.21 7.27 -32.47
C LEU A 138 16.24 8.05 -33.29
N VAL A 139 16.96 9.00 -32.66
CA VAL A 139 18.05 9.74 -33.32
C VAL A 139 19.20 8.81 -33.72
N GLN A 140 19.56 7.84 -32.86
CA GLN A 140 20.59 6.85 -33.18
C GLN A 140 20.18 5.90 -34.32
N GLU A 141 18.89 5.58 -34.43
CA GLU A 141 18.34 4.74 -35.50
C GLU A 141 18.25 5.50 -36.84
N GLN A 142 17.84 6.77 -36.81
CA GLN A 142 17.90 7.66 -37.99
C GLN A 142 19.33 7.82 -38.50
N ALA A 143 20.30 8.13 -37.63
CA ALA A 143 21.70 8.28 -38.01
C ALA A 143 22.31 6.99 -38.61
N LYS A 144 21.82 5.81 -38.21
CA LYS A 144 22.19 4.54 -38.85
C LYS A 144 21.57 4.38 -40.24
N GLN A 145 20.28 4.68 -40.38
CA GLN A 145 19.60 4.58 -41.68
C GLN A 145 20.19 5.55 -42.72
N GLU A 146 20.57 6.76 -42.29
CA GLU A 146 21.28 7.73 -43.13
C GLU A 146 22.66 7.20 -43.56
N ALA A 147 23.45 6.65 -42.62
CA ALA A 147 24.74 6.04 -42.94
C ALA A 147 24.60 4.86 -43.94
N GLU A 148 23.66 3.94 -43.68
CA GLU A 148 23.36 2.79 -44.56
C GLU A 148 22.80 3.18 -45.93
N GLN A 149 22.19 4.37 -46.07
CA GLN A 149 21.80 4.92 -47.37
C GLN A 149 23.00 5.55 -48.11
N SER A 150 23.87 6.28 -47.40
CA SER A 150 25.07 6.87 -48.02
C SER A 150 26.08 5.82 -48.48
N ASP A 151 26.31 4.74 -47.72
CA ASP A 151 27.14 3.60 -48.14
C ASP A 151 26.60 2.95 -49.44
N LYS A 152 25.26 2.83 -49.56
CA LYS A 152 24.63 2.29 -50.77
C LYS A 152 24.79 3.22 -51.97
N GLN A 153 24.61 4.52 -51.79
CA GLN A 153 24.81 5.50 -52.87
C GLN A 153 26.28 5.57 -53.34
N GLN A 154 27.26 5.48 -52.44
CA GLN A 154 28.66 5.37 -52.85
C GLN A 154 28.96 4.06 -53.58
N SER A 155 28.27 2.97 -53.22
CA SER A 155 28.38 1.67 -53.89
C SER A 155 27.79 1.68 -55.31
N GLU A 156 26.64 2.32 -55.52
CA GLU A 156 26.00 2.43 -56.84
C GLU A 156 26.79 3.33 -57.82
N VAL A 157 27.33 4.47 -57.34
CA VAL A 157 28.16 5.36 -58.17
C VAL A 157 29.45 4.67 -58.64
N GLY A 158 30.02 3.77 -57.84
CA GLY A 158 31.18 2.97 -58.24
C GLY A 158 30.92 2.06 -59.44
N MET A 159 29.67 1.65 -59.68
CA MET A 159 29.32 0.67 -60.72
C MET A 159 28.99 1.29 -62.09
N GLN A 160 28.79 2.62 -62.16
CA GLN A 160 28.47 3.32 -63.43
C GLN A 160 29.71 3.83 -64.22
N THR A 161 30.93 3.55 -63.75
CA THR A 161 32.15 4.18 -64.31
C THR A 161 32.96 3.25 -65.24
N GLU A 162 32.60 1.97 -65.41
CA GLU A 162 33.40 0.99 -66.19
C GLU A 162 32.86 0.66 -67.60
N GLU A 163 31.70 1.16 -68.04
CA GLU A 163 31.20 0.94 -69.40
C GLU A 163 31.21 2.21 -70.28
N GLN A 164 32.33 2.42 -70.99
CA GLN A 164 32.31 3.15 -72.26
C GLN A 164 33.26 2.49 -73.27
N PRO A 165 32.77 2.02 -74.44
CA PRO A 165 33.60 1.29 -75.41
C PRO A 165 34.50 2.23 -76.22
N GLN A 166 35.66 1.72 -76.65
CA GLN A 166 36.46 2.32 -77.73
C GLN A 166 36.33 1.44 -78.97
N GLU A 167 35.70 1.96 -80.02
CA GLU A 167 35.52 1.27 -81.31
C GLU A 167 36.68 1.59 -82.29
N GLU A 168 37.17 0.52 -82.94
CA GLU A 168 37.77 0.39 -84.29
C GLU A 168 38.65 1.54 -84.88
N ASP A 169 39.98 1.36 -84.97
CA ASP A 169 40.76 0.89 -86.15
C ASP A 169 41.28 2.09 -87.02
N ILE A 170 41.89 2.10 -88.22
CA ILE A 170 42.14 1.12 -89.31
C ILE A 170 43.55 1.27 -89.92
N ALA A 171 44.25 0.13 -90.08
CA ALA A 171 45.37 -0.23 -91.00
C ALA A 171 46.50 0.75 -91.41
N ALA A 172 47.74 0.22 -91.39
CA ALA A 172 48.74 0.35 -92.46
C ALA A 172 49.76 -0.81 -92.41
#